data_AF-A0A937H1W9-F1
#
_entry.id   AF-A0A937H1W9-F1
#
_cell.length_a   1.000
_cell.length_b   1.000
_cell.length_c   1.000
_cell.angle_alpha   90.00
_cell.angle_beta   90.00
_cell.angle_gamma   90.00
#
_symmetry.space_group_name_H-M   'P 1'
#
loop_
_entity.id
_entity.type
_entity.pdbx_description
1 polymer ?
#
loop_
_entity_poly.entity_id
_entity_poly.type
_entity_poly.pdbx_seq_one_letter_code
_entity_poly.pdbx_strand_id
1 'polypeptide(L)'
;MALSRLGNTRRSENFTWPGFVDALASLLMVIIFVLMVFVLIQANLVYRVSGQDATLGEMRQQLASLSELLNIERRASADLAADLAQLQIQLDSSETERGALTEQLALVKAALGTRNSELTALTTKQAETEAALNAARDALDERLRALQMVEGQLALTEARNRTQQQKMQDLEAQTTASKAEVAQMTLVLAGLRQRIEELSALLAEKDQQAKDDQIAIANLGKSLNNALASRVQELQQFRSEFFGRLRDVLQGRDDVQIVGDRFVFQ
;
A
#
# COMPACT_ATOMS: atom_id res chain seq x y z
N MET A 1 -187.54 -78.77 26.34
CA MET A 1 -186.59 -79.90 26.51
C MET A 1 -185.19 -79.31 26.43
N ALA A 2 -184.21 -79.58 27.26
CA ALA A 2 -184.11 -80.43 28.44
C ALA A 2 -182.77 -80.09 29.12
N LEU A 3 -182.77 -80.13 30.46
CA LEU A 3 -181.83 -80.89 31.30
C LEU A 3 -180.35 -80.86 30.89
N SER A 4 -179.49 -80.32 31.74
CA SER A 4 -178.73 -81.06 32.77
C SER A 4 -177.27 -80.60 32.64
N ARG A 5 -176.35 -80.63 33.61
CA ARG A 5 -176.27 -81.27 34.93
C ARG A 5 -175.01 -80.67 35.61
N LEU A 6 -174.99 -80.70 36.94
CA LEU A 6 -173.85 -81.01 37.85
C LEU A 6 -172.43 -80.51 37.48
N GLY A 7 -171.63 -79.94 38.37
CA GLY A 7 -171.60 -80.19 39.81
C GLY A 7 -170.60 -79.29 40.55
N ASN A 8 -170.78 -79.28 41.86
CA ASN A 8 -170.24 -78.38 42.87
C ASN A 8 -169.10 -79.06 43.66
N THR A 9 -168.25 -78.23 44.29
CA THR A 9 -167.33 -78.50 45.41
C THR A 9 -166.01 -79.24 45.08
N ARG A 10 -164.82 -78.85 45.56
CA ARG A 10 -164.44 -78.39 46.92
C ARG A 10 -163.10 -77.61 46.94
N ARG A 11 -162.99 -76.78 47.99
CA ARG A 11 -161.78 -76.42 48.79
C ARG A 11 -160.73 -75.52 48.10
N SER A 12 -160.60 -74.28 48.56
CA SER A 12 -159.80 -73.84 49.72
C SER A 12 -158.31 -74.07 49.51
N GLU A 13 -157.60 -73.01 49.13
CA GLU A 13 -156.51 -72.43 49.94
C GLU A 13 -156.00 -71.14 49.29
N ASN A 14 -156.15 -70.04 50.03
CA ASN A 14 -155.16 -69.00 50.25
C ASN A 14 -153.92 -69.04 49.34
N PHE A 15 -153.72 -68.00 48.54
CA PHE A 15 -152.70 -66.97 48.80
C PHE A 15 -152.92 -65.83 47.78
N THR A 16 -153.57 -64.77 48.25
CA THR A 16 -153.19 -63.39 47.91
C THR A 16 -151.67 -63.29 47.81
N TRP A 17 -151.16 -62.50 46.85
CA TRP A 17 -149.75 -62.12 46.71
C TRP A 17 -148.77 -62.96 45.84
N PRO A 18 -149.12 -63.52 44.66
CA PRO A 18 -148.07 -63.95 43.71
C PRO A 18 -147.94 -63.09 42.45
N GLY A 19 -149.02 -62.76 41.73
CA GLY A 19 -148.91 -62.29 40.33
C GLY A 19 -148.60 -60.79 40.09
N PHE A 20 -149.24 -59.86 40.82
CA PHE A 20 -148.99 -58.42 40.61
C PHE A 20 -147.65 -57.99 41.21
N VAL A 21 -147.24 -58.61 42.32
CA VAL A 21 -145.91 -58.41 42.91
C VAL A 21 -144.83 -59.02 42.03
N ASP A 22 -145.08 -60.14 41.34
CA ASP A 22 -144.16 -60.70 40.35
C ASP A 22 -144.10 -59.87 39.06
N ALA A 23 -145.21 -59.29 38.58
CA ALA A 23 -145.22 -58.35 37.45
C ALA A 23 -144.52 -57.01 37.78
N LEU A 24 -144.70 -56.49 39.00
CA LEU A 24 -144.08 -55.24 39.45
C LEU A 24 -142.61 -55.46 39.86
N ALA A 25 -142.26 -56.62 40.44
CA ALA A 25 -140.89 -57.03 40.71
C ALA A 25 -140.12 -57.38 39.43
N SER A 26 -140.75 -57.98 38.41
CA SER A 26 -140.13 -58.22 37.10
C SER A 26 -139.91 -56.92 36.32
N LEU A 27 -140.86 -55.98 36.32
CA LEU A 27 -140.65 -54.64 35.76
C LEU A 27 -139.51 -53.89 36.48
N LEU A 28 -139.46 -53.97 37.82
CA LEU A 28 -138.40 -53.38 38.63
C LEU A 28 -137.05 -54.07 38.39
N MET A 29 -137.00 -55.40 38.26
CA MET A 29 -135.79 -56.14 37.89
C MET A 29 -135.30 -55.75 36.49
N VAL A 30 -136.20 -55.62 35.51
CA VAL A 30 -135.84 -55.20 34.14
C VAL A 30 -135.32 -53.76 34.13
N ILE A 31 -135.96 -52.84 34.87
CA ILE A 31 -135.49 -51.45 34.99
C ILE A 31 -134.12 -51.39 35.66
N ILE A 32 -133.93 -52.07 36.79
CA ILE A 32 -132.63 -52.13 37.48
C ILE A 32 -131.57 -52.78 36.59
N PHE A 33 -131.92 -53.83 35.85
CA PHE A 33 -131.04 -54.50 34.91
C PHE A 33 -130.60 -53.56 33.77
N VAL A 34 -131.54 -52.84 33.14
CA VAL A 34 -131.23 -51.85 32.10
C VAL A 34 -130.38 -50.71 32.67
N LEU A 35 -130.66 -50.24 33.89
CA LEU A 35 -129.90 -49.19 34.56
C LEU A 35 -128.48 -49.66 34.91
N MET A 36 -128.30 -50.90 35.37
CA MET A 36 -126.99 -51.50 35.63
C MET A 36 -126.20 -51.70 34.33
N VAL A 37 -126.84 -52.20 33.26
CA VAL A 37 -126.21 -52.32 31.93
C VAL A 37 -125.81 -50.94 31.42
N PHE A 38 -126.66 -49.93 31.58
CA PHE A 38 -126.36 -48.55 31.19
C PHE A 38 -125.20 -47.96 32.01
N VAL A 39 -125.17 -48.17 33.32
CA VAL A 39 -124.06 -47.74 34.19
C VAL A 39 -122.77 -48.48 33.85
N LEU A 40 -122.83 -49.78 33.50
CA LEU A 40 -121.66 -50.54 33.03
C LEU A 40 -121.15 -50.04 31.68
N ILE A 41 -122.04 -49.72 30.74
CA ILE A 41 -121.68 -49.11 29.45
C ILE A 41 -121.07 -47.73 29.68
N GLN A 42 -121.66 -46.90 30.55
CA GLN A 42 -121.15 -45.57 30.90
C GLN A 42 -119.80 -45.65 31.61
N ALA A 43 -119.65 -46.54 32.59
CA ALA A 43 -118.37 -46.76 33.27
C ALA A 43 -117.31 -47.21 32.25
N ASN A 44 -117.63 -48.17 31.38
CA ASN A 44 -116.71 -48.64 30.34
C ASN A 44 -116.34 -47.51 29.35
N LEU A 45 -117.30 -46.67 28.95
CA LEU A 45 -117.06 -45.52 28.07
C LEU A 45 -116.19 -44.46 28.75
N VAL A 46 -116.44 -44.14 30.02
CA VAL A 46 -115.62 -43.21 30.80
C VAL A 46 -114.20 -43.76 30.98
N TYR A 47 -114.02 -45.04 31.28
CA TYR A 47 -112.69 -45.66 31.37
C TYR A 47 -111.95 -45.64 30.02
N ARG A 48 -112.64 -45.88 28.89
CA ARG A 48 -112.04 -45.81 27.55
C ARG A 48 -111.70 -44.39 27.11
N VAL A 49 -112.62 -43.45 27.31
CA VAL A 49 -112.44 -42.03 26.94
C VAL A 49 -111.37 -41.40 27.84
N SER A 50 -111.43 -41.61 29.16
CA SER A 50 -110.40 -41.11 30.09
C SER A 50 -109.03 -41.75 29.84
N GLY A 51 -108.97 -43.02 29.45
CA GLY A 51 -107.72 -43.67 29.04
C GLY A 51 -107.16 -43.09 27.74
N GLN A 52 -108.02 -42.81 26.76
CA GLN A 52 -107.65 -42.14 25.51
C GLN A 52 -107.20 -40.69 25.73
N ASP A 53 -107.85 -39.97 26.64
CA ASP A 53 -107.45 -38.60 27.00
C ASP A 53 -106.09 -38.58 27.72
N ALA A 54 -105.80 -39.59 28.55
CA ALA A 54 -104.50 -39.75 29.19
C ALA A 54 -103.38 -40.03 28.16
N THR A 55 -103.60 -40.93 27.19
CA THR A 55 -102.61 -41.20 26.13
C THR A 55 -102.42 -40.01 25.20
N LEU A 56 -103.48 -39.26 24.87
CA LEU A 56 -103.39 -38.02 24.11
C LEU A 56 -102.61 -36.93 24.87
N GLY A 57 -102.78 -36.85 26.19
CA GLY A 57 -102.00 -35.96 27.05
C GLY A 57 -100.51 -36.28 27.02
N GLU A 58 -100.15 -37.56 27.16
CA GLU A 58 -98.76 -38.04 27.09
C GLU A 58 -98.14 -37.79 25.70
N MET A 59 -98.86 -38.10 24.62
CA MET A 59 -98.41 -37.81 23.25
C MET A 59 -98.18 -36.31 23.01
N ARG A 60 -99.04 -35.44 23.55
CA ARG A 60 -98.85 -33.98 23.47
C ARG A 60 -97.60 -33.54 24.23
N GLN A 61 -97.33 -34.13 25.40
CA GLN A 61 -96.11 -33.85 26.17
C GLN A 61 -94.85 -34.35 25.46
N GLN A 62 -94.89 -35.53 24.83
CA GLN A 62 -93.80 -36.06 24.00
C GLN A 62 -93.57 -35.21 22.75
N LEU A 63 -94.63 -34.74 22.08
CA LEU A 63 -94.50 -33.82 20.95
C LEU A 63 -93.89 -32.48 21.36
N ALA A 64 -94.27 -31.95 22.53
CA ALA A 64 -93.68 -30.73 23.07
C ALA A 64 -92.20 -30.90 23.40
N SER A 65 -91.80 -32.02 24.01
CA SER A 65 -90.38 -32.29 24.31
C SER A 65 -89.54 -32.55 23.05
N LEU A 66 -90.09 -33.27 22.06
CA LEU A 66 -89.44 -33.45 20.76
C LEU A 66 -89.30 -32.13 20.00
N SER A 67 -90.30 -31.25 20.06
CA SER A 67 -90.22 -29.92 19.45
C SER A 67 -89.15 -29.06 20.14
N GLU A 68 -89.01 -29.15 21.46
CA GLU A 68 -87.96 -28.44 22.20
C GLU A 68 -86.57 -28.98 21.87
N LEU A 69 -86.39 -30.30 21.85
CA LEU A 69 -85.14 -30.94 21.42
C LEU A 69 -84.76 -30.55 20.00
N LEU A 70 -85.72 -30.57 19.07
CA LEU A 70 -85.52 -30.15 17.68
C LEU A 70 -85.12 -28.67 17.58
N ASN A 71 -85.68 -27.81 18.44
CA ASN A 71 -85.31 -26.39 18.49
C ASN A 71 -83.86 -26.21 18.99
N ILE A 72 -83.47 -26.96 20.02
CA ILE A 72 -82.09 -26.97 20.54
C ILE A 72 -81.11 -27.47 19.45
N GLU A 73 -81.44 -28.57 18.77
CA GLU A 73 -80.63 -29.12 17.68
C GLU A 73 -80.49 -28.12 16.52
N ARG A 74 -81.58 -27.43 16.16
CA ARG A 74 -81.57 -26.37 15.14
C ARG A 74 -80.70 -25.19 15.54
N ARG A 75 -80.75 -24.76 16.80
CA ARG A 75 -79.89 -23.68 17.32
C ARG A 75 -78.43 -24.11 17.31
N ALA A 76 -78.11 -25.30 17.84
CA ALA A 76 -76.75 -25.83 17.80
C ALA A 76 -76.23 -25.94 16.37
N SER A 77 -77.05 -26.40 15.42
CA SER A 77 -76.68 -26.45 13.99
C SER A 77 -76.42 -25.06 13.40
N ALA A 78 -77.19 -24.04 13.80
CA ALA A 78 -76.97 -22.67 13.38
C ALA A 78 -75.68 -22.08 13.95
N ASP A 79 -75.38 -22.37 15.23
CA ASP A 79 -74.14 -21.94 15.89
C ASP A 79 -72.91 -22.61 15.24
N LEU A 80 -72.96 -23.93 15.00
CA LEU A 80 -71.89 -24.63 14.28
C LEU A 80 -71.68 -24.08 12.86
N ALA A 81 -72.76 -23.72 12.15
CA ALA A 81 -72.65 -23.11 10.82
C ALA A 81 -72.00 -21.72 10.89
N ALA A 82 -72.29 -20.94 11.94
CA ALA A 82 -71.65 -19.64 12.17
C ALA A 82 -70.15 -19.79 12.53
N ASP A 83 -69.81 -20.75 13.38
CA ASP A 83 -68.42 -21.05 13.74
C ASP A 83 -67.60 -21.51 12.53
N LEU A 84 -68.17 -22.38 11.69
CA LEU A 84 -67.52 -22.81 10.43
C LEU A 84 -67.28 -21.64 9.48
N ALA A 85 -68.26 -20.74 9.33
CA ALA A 85 -68.10 -19.54 8.51
C ALA A 85 -66.99 -18.63 9.06
N GLN A 86 -66.92 -18.46 10.39
CA GLN A 86 -65.86 -17.68 11.03
C GLN A 86 -64.48 -18.33 10.87
N LEU A 87 -64.37 -19.64 11.07
CA LEU A 87 -63.12 -20.38 10.86
C LEU A 87 -62.65 -20.30 9.42
N GLN A 88 -63.57 -20.32 8.45
CA GLN A 88 -63.24 -20.17 7.04
C GLN A 88 -62.67 -18.77 6.73
N ILE A 89 -63.28 -17.71 7.29
CA ILE A 89 -62.74 -16.34 7.18
C ILE A 89 -61.35 -16.23 7.81
N GLN A 90 -61.13 -16.84 8.97
CA GLN A 90 -59.82 -16.85 9.64
C GLN A 90 -58.77 -17.62 8.84
N LEU A 91 -59.15 -18.75 8.24
CA LEU A 91 -58.27 -19.53 7.38
C LEU A 91 -57.87 -18.72 6.14
N ASP A 92 -58.83 -18.09 5.46
CA ASP A 92 -58.57 -17.23 4.30
C ASP A 92 -57.62 -16.08 4.68
N SER A 93 -57.85 -15.41 5.82
CA SER A 93 -56.97 -14.36 6.33
C SER A 93 -55.54 -14.88 6.56
N SER A 94 -55.38 -16.01 7.25
CA SER A 94 -54.08 -16.62 7.51
C SER A 94 -53.36 -17.06 6.23
N GLU A 95 -54.09 -17.56 5.23
CA GLU A 95 -53.54 -17.89 3.92
C GLU A 95 -53.02 -16.65 3.18
N THR A 96 -53.76 -15.53 3.25
CA THR A 96 -53.29 -14.26 2.67
C THR A 96 -52.05 -13.72 3.37
N GLU A 97 -52.00 -13.76 4.70
CA GLU A 97 -50.83 -13.34 5.49
C GLU A 97 -49.61 -14.23 5.19
N ARG A 98 -49.79 -15.55 5.11
CA ARG A 98 -48.74 -16.49 4.73
C ARG A 98 -48.22 -16.22 3.31
N GLY A 99 -49.11 -15.89 2.38
CA GLY A 99 -48.74 -15.47 1.03
C GLY A 99 -47.84 -14.23 1.05
N ALA A 100 -48.27 -13.18 1.76
CA ALA A 100 -47.51 -11.94 1.90
C ALA A 100 -46.14 -12.14 2.57
N LEU A 101 -46.06 -12.95 3.63
CA LEU A 101 -44.80 -13.29 4.30
C LEU A 101 -43.86 -14.09 3.39
N THR A 102 -44.40 -15.00 2.58
CA THR A 102 -43.62 -15.78 1.62
C THR A 102 -43.01 -14.87 0.54
N GLU A 103 -43.78 -13.89 0.06
CA GLU A 103 -43.30 -12.88 -0.89
C GLU A 103 -42.22 -11.99 -0.27
N GLN A 104 -42.44 -11.47 0.95
CA GLN A 104 -41.44 -10.68 1.67
C GLN A 104 -40.14 -11.47 1.88
N LEU A 105 -40.24 -12.75 2.23
CA LEU A 105 -39.08 -13.62 2.42
C LEU A 105 -38.33 -13.86 1.09
N ALA A 106 -39.04 -13.99 -0.03
CA ALA A 106 -38.43 -14.07 -1.35
C ALA A 106 -37.68 -12.77 -1.72
N LEU A 107 -38.29 -11.61 -1.46
CA LEU A 107 -37.67 -10.29 -1.67
C LEU A 107 -36.41 -10.10 -0.83
N VAL A 108 -36.48 -10.42 0.47
CA VAL A 108 -35.33 -10.31 1.38
C VAL A 108 -34.21 -11.27 0.98
N LYS A 109 -34.54 -12.50 0.57
CA LYS A 109 -33.52 -13.45 0.06
C LYS A 109 -32.85 -12.93 -1.21
N ALA A 110 -33.60 -12.36 -2.14
CA ALA A 110 -33.04 -11.75 -3.34
C ALA A 110 -32.11 -10.58 -2.99
N ALA A 111 -32.55 -9.69 -2.09
CA ALA A 111 -31.75 -8.56 -1.62
C ALA A 111 -30.46 -9.01 -0.91
N LEU A 112 -30.51 -10.06 -0.08
CA LEU A 112 -29.32 -10.66 0.55
C LEU A 112 -28.38 -11.26 -0.50
N GLY A 113 -28.91 -11.91 -1.54
CA GLY A 113 -28.11 -12.39 -2.67
C GLY A 113 -27.36 -11.26 -3.38
N THR A 114 -28.05 -10.15 -3.68
CA THR A 114 -27.43 -8.96 -4.26
C THR A 114 -26.37 -8.37 -3.34
N ARG A 115 -26.68 -8.17 -2.05
CA ARG A 115 -25.72 -7.65 -1.06
C ARG A 115 -24.50 -8.55 -0.89
N ASN A 116 -24.66 -9.86 -0.89
CA ASN A 116 -23.53 -10.78 -0.85
C ASN A 116 -22.67 -10.64 -2.11
N SER A 117 -23.27 -10.49 -3.30
CA SER A 117 -22.49 -10.25 -4.53
C SER A 117 -21.74 -8.92 -4.48
N GLU A 118 -22.36 -7.85 -3.99
CA GLU A 118 -21.70 -6.55 -3.76
C GLU A 118 -20.55 -6.66 -2.77
N LEU A 119 -20.75 -7.37 -1.65
CA LEU A 119 -19.70 -7.62 -0.67
C LEU A 119 -18.53 -8.38 -1.29
N THR A 120 -18.79 -9.45 -2.05
CA THR A 120 -17.71 -10.17 -2.74
C THR A 120 -16.94 -9.26 -3.71
N ALA A 121 -17.64 -8.44 -4.52
CA ALA A 121 -17.02 -7.49 -5.42
C ALA A 121 -16.19 -6.43 -4.69
N LEU A 122 -16.68 -5.90 -3.56
CA LEU A 122 -15.95 -4.95 -2.72
C LEU A 122 -14.71 -5.59 -2.09
N THR A 123 -14.80 -6.83 -1.61
CA THR A 123 -13.64 -7.55 -1.05
C THR A 123 -12.57 -7.82 -2.11
N THR A 124 -12.97 -8.16 -3.35
CA THR A 124 -12.04 -8.30 -4.48
C THR A 124 -11.37 -6.97 -4.81
N LYS A 125 -12.15 -5.89 -4.90
CA LYS A 125 -11.61 -4.55 -5.17
C LYS A 125 -10.66 -4.11 -4.05
N GLN A 126 -10.97 -4.41 -2.79
CA GLN A 126 -10.08 -4.11 -1.68
C GLN A 126 -8.76 -4.87 -1.81
N ALA A 127 -8.79 -6.17 -2.08
CA ALA A 127 -7.59 -6.98 -2.30
C ALA A 127 -6.74 -6.46 -3.48
N GLU A 128 -7.38 -6.06 -4.60
CA GLU A 128 -6.70 -5.43 -5.74
C GLU A 128 -6.02 -4.12 -5.35
N THR A 129 -6.70 -3.27 -4.58
CA THR A 129 -6.12 -2.00 -4.12
C THR A 129 -4.96 -2.20 -3.14
N GLU A 130 -5.04 -3.19 -2.26
CA GLU A 130 -3.96 -3.55 -1.35
C GLU A 130 -2.74 -4.10 -2.11
N ALA A 131 -2.98 -4.95 -3.12
CA ALA A 131 -1.92 -5.45 -4.00
C ALA A 131 -1.25 -4.31 -4.79
N ALA A 132 -2.04 -3.39 -5.36
CA ALA A 132 -1.52 -2.22 -6.07
C ALA A 132 -0.71 -1.29 -5.15
N LEU A 133 -1.15 -1.10 -3.91
CA LEU A 133 -0.44 -0.28 -2.92
C LEU A 133 0.90 -0.90 -2.52
N ASN A 134 0.95 -2.22 -2.34
CA ASN A 134 2.20 -2.93 -2.05
C ASN A 134 3.17 -2.87 -3.23
N ALA A 135 2.68 -3.10 -4.47
CA ALA A 135 3.50 -2.94 -5.67
C ALA A 135 4.04 -1.50 -5.82
N ALA A 136 3.24 -0.48 -5.49
CA ALA A 136 3.69 0.91 -5.51
C ALA A 136 4.76 1.20 -4.45
N ARG A 137 4.67 0.59 -3.26
CA ARG A 137 5.71 0.68 -2.21
C ARG A 137 7.02 0.04 -2.66
N ASP A 138 6.96 -1.17 -3.22
CA ASP A 138 8.14 -1.87 -3.72
C ASP A 138 8.85 -1.06 -4.84
N ALA A 139 8.07 -0.47 -5.75
CA ALA A 139 8.59 0.40 -6.80
C ALA A 139 9.22 1.70 -6.25
N LEU A 140 8.68 2.25 -5.16
CA LEU A 140 9.26 3.41 -4.48
C LEU A 140 10.59 3.06 -3.81
N ASP A 141 10.67 1.91 -3.14
CA ASP A 141 11.91 1.42 -2.52
C ASP A 141 12.99 1.14 -3.55
N GLU A 142 12.64 0.59 -4.71
CA GLU A 142 13.56 0.42 -5.83
C GLU A 142 14.07 1.76 -6.36
N ARG A 143 13.19 2.75 -6.54
CA ARG A 143 13.57 4.10 -6.95
C ARG A 143 14.48 4.78 -5.92
N LEU A 144 14.23 4.60 -4.63
CA LEU A 144 15.08 5.14 -3.56
C LEU A 144 16.48 4.53 -3.62
N ARG A 145 16.59 3.20 -3.82
CA ARG A 145 17.90 2.55 -4.00
C ARG A 145 18.63 3.06 -5.24
N ALA A 146 17.91 3.25 -6.35
CA ALA A 146 18.48 3.80 -7.57
C ALA A 146 18.99 5.24 -7.36
N LEU A 147 18.23 6.09 -6.66
CA LEU A 147 18.65 7.45 -6.31
C LEU A 147 19.90 7.44 -5.43
N GLN A 148 19.95 6.60 -4.39
CA GLN A 148 21.14 6.47 -3.53
C GLN A 148 22.38 6.03 -4.32
N MET A 149 22.22 5.14 -5.31
CA MET A 149 23.32 4.76 -6.19
C MET A 149 23.80 5.93 -7.06
N VAL A 150 22.88 6.71 -7.63
CA VAL A 150 23.23 7.88 -8.45
C VAL A 150 23.91 8.96 -7.60
N GLU A 151 23.42 9.22 -6.39
CA GLU A 151 24.05 10.15 -5.44
C GLU A 151 25.47 9.70 -5.08
N GLY A 152 25.68 8.40 -4.82
CA GLY A 152 27.00 7.83 -4.58
C GLY A 152 27.94 7.99 -5.78
N GLN A 153 27.44 7.75 -7.00
CA GLN A 153 28.21 7.96 -8.23
C GLN A 153 28.56 9.44 -8.42
N LEU A 154 27.62 10.35 -8.18
CA LEU A 154 27.85 11.79 -8.28
C LEU A 154 28.95 12.23 -7.32
N ALA A 155 28.88 11.81 -6.05
CA ALA A 155 29.91 12.11 -5.06
C ALA A 155 31.32 11.62 -5.48
N LEU A 156 31.41 10.41 -6.06
CA LEU A 156 32.67 9.90 -6.60
C LEU A 156 33.17 10.73 -7.79
N THR A 157 32.28 11.11 -8.71
CA THR A 157 32.66 11.95 -9.86
C THR A 157 33.09 13.35 -9.44
N GLU A 158 32.44 13.96 -8.45
CA GLU A 158 32.84 15.25 -7.89
C GLU A 158 34.21 15.17 -7.22
N ALA A 159 34.48 14.12 -6.44
CA ALA A 159 35.80 13.90 -5.83
C ALA A 159 36.90 13.73 -6.90
N ARG A 160 36.60 13.01 -7.99
CA ARG A 160 37.51 12.84 -9.13
C ARG A 160 37.76 14.17 -9.84
N ASN A 161 36.72 14.97 -10.09
CA ASN A 161 36.84 16.28 -10.72
C ASN A 161 37.69 17.23 -9.87
N ARG A 162 37.47 17.28 -8.54
CA ARG A 162 38.32 18.07 -7.62
C ARG A 162 39.79 17.65 -7.70
N THR A 163 40.04 16.34 -7.69
CA THR A 163 41.41 15.80 -7.81
C THR A 163 42.05 16.16 -9.15
N GLN A 164 41.30 16.08 -10.25
CA GLN A 164 41.79 16.47 -11.58
C GLN A 164 42.07 17.97 -11.66
N GLN A 165 41.22 18.80 -11.07
CA GLN A 165 41.39 20.24 -11.02
C GLN A 165 42.64 20.64 -10.22
N GLN A 166 42.90 19.99 -9.08
CA GLN A 166 44.15 20.17 -8.31
C GLN A 166 45.37 19.80 -9.15
N LYS A 167 45.37 18.62 -9.79
CA LYS A 167 46.47 18.21 -10.67
C LYS A 167 46.71 19.20 -11.81
N MET A 168 45.64 19.77 -12.37
CA MET A 168 45.76 20.77 -13.43
C MET A 168 46.40 22.06 -12.91
N GLN A 169 46.01 22.53 -11.71
CA GLN A 169 46.65 23.67 -11.05
C GLN A 169 48.13 23.40 -10.74
N ASP A 170 48.46 22.21 -10.23
CA ASP A 170 49.84 21.83 -9.94
C ASP A 170 50.70 21.79 -11.21
N LEU A 171 50.17 21.22 -12.30
CA LEU A 171 50.84 21.19 -13.60
C LEU A 171 51.02 22.58 -14.20
N GLU A 172 50.02 23.46 -14.07
CA GLU A 172 50.13 24.86 -14.48
C GLU A 172 51.20 25.58 -13.67
N ALA A 173 51.22 25.43 -12.35
CA ALA A 173 52.24 26.00 -11.47
C ALA A 173 53.65 25.49 -11.85
N GLN A 174 53.82 24.19 -12.05
CA GLN A 174 55.09 23.61 -12.49
C GLN A 174 55.51 24.15 -13.86
N THR A 175 54.58 24.27 -14.81
CA THR A 175 54.86 24.83 -16.13
C THR A 175 55.30 26.28 -16.05
N THR A 176 54.68 27.10 -15.19
CA THR A 176 55.11 28.49 -14.98
C THR A 176 56.49 28.58 -14.34
N ALA A 177 56.77 27.73 -13.35
CA ALA A 177 58.08 27.65 -12.70
C ALA A 177 59.18 27.23 -13.69
N SER A 178 58.96 26.18 -14.50
CA SER A 178 59.92 25.76 -15.53
C SER A 178 60.15 26.84 -16.58
N LYS A 179 59.12 27.59 -17.00
CA LYS A 179 59.28 28.73 -17.91
C LYS A 179 60.14 29.84 -17.29
N ALA A 180 59.93 30.14 -16.01
CA ALA A 180 60.73 31.13 -15.27
C ALA A 180 62.20 30.69 -15.14
N GLU A 181 62.45 29.41 -14.85
CA GLU A 181 63.78 28.82 -14.78
C GLU A 181 64.52 28.90 -16.13
N VAL A 182 63.83 28.57 -17.24
CA VAL A 182 64.38 28.71 -18.59
C VAL A 182 64.72 30.17 -18.92
N ALA A 183 63.85 31.11 -18.55
CA ALA A 183 64.11 32.54 -18.74
C ALA A 183 65.33 33.00 -17.93
N GLN A 184 65.45 32.57 -16.68
CA GLN A 184 66.60 32.87 -15.83
C GLN A 184 67.90 32.26 -16.39
N MET A 185 67.87 31.00 -16.83
CA MET A 185 69.04 30.35 -17.42
C MET A 185 69.46 31.03 -18.73
N THR A 186 68.50 31.50 -19.52
CA THR A 186 68.77 32.29 -20.73
C THR A 186 69.46 33.62 -20.40
N LEU A 187 69.02 34.32 -19.34
CA LEU A 187 69.69 35.55 -18.86
C LEU A 187 71.10 35.28 -18.35
N VAL A 188 71.29 34.21 -17.58
CA VAL A 188 72.62 33.79 -17.09
C VAL A 188 73.55 33.45 -18.26
N LEU A 189 73.07 32.72 -19.26
CA LEU A 189 73.85 32.41 -20.47
C LEU A 189 74.23 33.67 -21.25
N ALA A 190 73.33 34.65 -21.37
CA ALA A 190 73.64 35.94 -21.98
C ALA A 190 74.72 36.70 -21.19
N GLY A 191 74.61 36.74 -19.86
CA GLY A 191 75.61 37.36 -18.99
C GLY A 191 76.97 36.65 -19.04
N LEU A 192 77.00 35.32 -19.09
CA LEU A 192 78.23 34.54 -19.26
C LEU A 192 78.88 34.78 -20.63
N ARG A 193 78.10 34.86 -21.71
CA ARG A 193 78.61 35.22 -23.04
C ARG A 193 79.25 36.59 -23.05
N GLN A 194 78.60 37.59 -22.45
CA GLN A 194 79.17 38.92 -22.30
C GLN A 194 80.48 38.89 -21.49
N ARG A 195 80.53 38.12 -20.40
CA ARG A 195 81.75 37.95 -19.59
C ARG A 195 82.89 37.30 -20.38
N ILE A 196 82.58 36.32 -21.23
CA ILE A 196 83.57 35.68 -22.11
C ILE A 196 84.09 36.67 -23.14
N GLU A 197 83.22 37.52 -23.70
CA GLU A 197 83.61 38.58 -24.64
C GLU A 197 84.47 39.66 -23.97
N GLU A 198 84.14 40.07 -22.76
CA GLU A 198 84.97 40.98 -21.95
C GLU A 198 86.35 40.36 -21.63
N LEU A 199 86.39 39.08 -21.23
CA LEU A 199 87.63 38.38 -20.95
C LEU A 199 88.48 38.15 -22.20
N SER A 200 87.88 37.84 -23.35
CA SER A 200 88.60 37.66 -24.61
C SER A 200 89.15 38.98 -25.14
N ALA A 201 88.41 40.09 -25.00
CA ALA A 201 88.90 41.43 -25.31
C ALA A 201 90.07 41.83 -24.41
N LEU A 202 89.97 41.61 -23.09
CA LEU A 202 91.07 41.85 -22.14
C LEU A 202 92.30 40.99 -22.45
N LEU A 203 92.09 39.71 -22.79
CA LEU A 203 93.17 38.82 -23.17
C LEU A 203 93.86 39.31 -24.46
N ALA A 204 93.09 39.73 -25.46
CA ALA A 204 93.63 40.30 -26.70
C ALA A 204 94.42 41.60 -26.46
N GLU A 205 93.95 42.46 -25.56
CA GLU A 205 94.68 43.66 -25.12
C GLU A 205 96.00 43.29 -24.43
N LYS A 206 95.98 42.30 -23.52
CA LYS A 206 97.19 41.82 -22.82
C LYS A 206 98.17 41.13 -23.76
N ASP A 207 97.70 40.35 -24.73
CA ASP A 207 98.52 39.74 -25.77
C ASP A 207 99.17 40.80 -26.67
N GLN A 208 98.44 41.85 -27.04
CA GLN A 208 99.01 42.97 -27.80
C GLN A 208 100.05 43.72 -26.98
N GLN A 209 99.76 44.01 -25.71
CA GLN A 209 100.70 44.63 -24.79
C GLN A 209 101.98 43.79 -24.63
N ALA A 210 101.85 42.47 -24.49
CA ALA A 210 103.00 41.57 -24.40
C ALA A 210 103.86 41.58 -25.68
N LYS A 211 103.26 41.69 -26.87
CA LYS A 211 103.99 41.85 -28.13
C LYS A 211 104.73 43.19 -28.20
N ASP A 212 104.08 44.28 -27.80
CA ASP A 212 104.67 45.61 -27.79
C ASP A 212 105.84 45.69 -26.80
N ASP A 213 105.66 45.14 -25.60
CA ASP A 213 106.72 45.00 -24.59
C ASP A 213 107.88 44.14 -25.12
N GLN A 214 107.60 43.05 -25.85
CA GLN A 214 108.63 42.21 -26.47
C GLN A 214 109.42 42.96 -27.55
N ILE A 215 108.75 43.77 -28.38
CA ILE A 215 109.39 44.65 -29.37
C ILE A 215 110.25 45.71 -28.65
N ALA A 216 109.73 46.32 -27.59
CA ALA A 216 110.45 47.29 -26.78
C ALA A 216 111.72 46.67 -26.18
N ILE A 217 111.62 45.49 -25.56
CA ILE A 217 112.76 44.75 -25.01
C ILE A 217 113.79 44.44 -26.11
N ALA A 218 113.35 44.00 -27.29
CA ALA A 218 114.26 43.73 -28.41
C ALA A 218 114.97 45.00 -28.92
N ASN A 219 114.27 46.12 -29.01
CA ASN A 219 114.83 47.42 -29.39
C ASN A 219 115.79 47.96 -28.32
N LEU A 220 115.43 47.88 -27.04
CA LEU A 220 116.32 48.21 -25.93
C LEU A 220 117.58 47.33 -25.98
N GLY A 221 117.44 46.03 -26.27
CA GLY A 221 118.56 45.11 -26.48
C GLY A 221 119.45 45.54 -27.64
N LYS A 222 118.87 45.95 -28.78
CA LYS A 222 119.63 46.51 -29.92
C LYS A 222 120.31 47.83 -29.56
N SER A 223 119.64 48.75 -28.86
CA SER A 223 120.25 50.02 -28.44
C SER A 223 121.35 49.81 -27.40
N LEU A 224 121.17 48.86 -26.47
CA LEU A 224 122.23 48.45 -25.54
C LEU A 224 123.41 47.86 -26.30
N ASN A 225 123.18 46.99 -27.27
CA ASN A 225 124.24 46.43 -28.10
C ASN A 225 124.95 47.50 -28.94
N ASN A 226 124.21 48.44 -29.53
CA ASN A 226 124.80 49.56 -30.28
C ASN A 226 125.56 50.54 -29.38
N ALA A 227 125.05 50.81 -28.17
CA ALA A 227 125.75 51.60 -27.16
C ALA A 227 126.99 50.88 -26.64
N LEU A 228 126.92 49.56 -26.43
CA LEU A 228 128.09 48.72 -26.13
C LEU A 228 129.10 48.77 -27.27
N ALA A 229 128.66 48.61 -28.52
CA ALA A 229 129.52 48.65 -29.69
C ALA A 229 130.17 50.04 -29.86
N SER A 230 129.42 51.12 -29.66
CA SER A 230 129.95 52.48 -29.65
C SER A 230 130.94 52.69 -28.50
N ARG A 231 130.69 52.13 -27.31
CA ARG A 231 131.62 52.21 -26.18
C ARG A 231 132.88 51.38 -26.40
N VAL A 232 132.77 50.22 -27.05
CA VAL A 232 133.91 49.40 -27.50
C VAL A 232 134.72 50.16 -28.56
N GLN A 233 134.05 50.85 -29.49
CA GLN A 233 134.71 51.68 -30.51
C GLN A 233 135.38 52.91 -29.91
N GLU A 234 134.74 53.61 -28.96
CA GLU A 234 135.36 54.68 -28.17
C GLU A 234 136.60 54.17 -27.42
N LEU A 235 136.53 53.00 -26.77
CA LEU A 235 137.67 52.40 -26.08
C LEU A 235 138.81 52.04 -27.06
N GLN A 236 138.50 51.58 -28.27
CA GLN A 236 139.50 51.33 -29.32
C GLN A 236 140.12 52.64 -29.84
N GLN A 237 139.33 53.70 -30.00
CA GLN A 237 139.80 55.03 -30.42
C GLN A 237 140.71 55.66 -29.34
N PHE A 238 140.30 55.59 -28.07
CA PHE A 238 141.11 56.02 -26.92
C PHE A 238 142.40 55.20 -26.79
N ARG A 239 142.36 53.89 -27.06
CA ARG A 239 143.57 53.06 -27.13
C ARG A 239 144.53 53.57 -28.21
N SER A 240 144.04 53.92 -29.40
CA SER A 240 144.88 54.42 -30.50
C SER A 240 145.46 55.81 -30.24
N GLU A 241 144.71 56.71 -29.59
CA GLU A 241 145.25 58.02 -29.19
C GLU A 241 146.20 57.91 -28.00
N PHE A 242 145.96 57.00 -27.06
CA PHE A 242 146.86 56.74 -25.93
C PHE A 242 148.21 56.20 -26.44
N PHE A 243 148.22 55.26 -27.38
CA PHE A 243 149.46 54.79 -28.01
C PHE A 243 150.14 55.88 -28.85
N GLY A 244 149.38 56.75 -29.53
CA GLY A 244 149.92 57.91 -30.23
C GLY A 244 150.60 58.91 -29.30
N ARG A 245 149.94 59.31 -28.21
CA ARG A 245 150.49 60.24 -27.21
C ARG A 245 151.63 59.61 -26.39
N LEU A 246 151.60 58.30 -26.14
CA LEU A 246 152.69 57.58 -25.45
C LEU A 246 153.92 57.42 -26.36
N ARG A 247 153.73 57.30 -27.68
CA ARG A 247 154.81 57.32 -28.68
C ARG A 247 155.51 58.68 -28.74
N ASP A 248 154.74 59.77 -28.76
CA ASP A 248 155.31 61.13 -28.92
C ASP A 248 156.03 61.62 -27.65
N VAL A 249 155.66 61.15 -26.45
CA VAL A 249 156.35 61.50 -25.19
C VAL A 249 157.64 60.68 -24.97
N LEU A 250 157.76 59.51 -25.59
CA LEU A 250 158.95 58.63 -25.47
C LEU A 250 159.97 58.84 -26.60
N GLN A 251 159.73 59.79 -27.52
CA GLN A 251 160.65 60.11 -28.61
C GLN A 251 161.76 61.05 -28.12
N GLY A 252 162.84 60.47 -27.56
CA GLY A 252 164.04 61.25 -27.17
C GLY A 252 164.83 60.73 -25.97
N ARG A 253 164.60 59.49 -25.49
CA ARG A 253 165.46 58.83 -24.49
C ARG A 253 166.05 57.55 -25.10
N ASP A 254 167.37 57.44 -25.02
CA ASP A 254 168.18 56.40 -25.68
C ASP A 254 168.10 55.00 -25.01
N ASP A 255 167.12 54.78 -24.10
CA ASP A 255 166.99 53.55 -23.30
C ASP A 255 165.70 52.74 -23.59
N VAL A 256 164.96 53.02 -24.68
CA VAL A 256 163.71 52.29 -25.03
C VAL A 256 163.59 52.02 -26.53
N GLN A 257 163.41 50.75 -26.92
CA GLN A 257 163.16 50.33 -28.30
C GLN A 257 161.70 49.87 -28.49
N ILE A 258 161.01 50.39 -29.50
CA ILE A 258 159.58 50.14 -29.75
C ILE A 258 159.41 49.03 -30.81
N VAL A 259 158.73 47.93 -30.47
CA VAL A 259 158.37 46.83 -31.40
C VAL A 259 156.87 46.52 -31.28
N GLY A 260 156.09 46.94 -32.27
CA GLY A 260 154.64 46.70 -32.30
C GLY A 260 153.89 47.48 -31.20
N ASP A 261 153.03 46.81 -30.43
CA ASP A 261 152.07 47.43 -29.51
C ASP A 261 152.49 47.31 -28.02
N ARG A 262 153.79 47.15 -27.74
CA ARG A 262 154.34 46.98 -26.38
C ARG A 262 155.71 47.69 -26.23
N PHE A 263 155.92 48.28 -25.06
CA PHE A 263 157.18 48.92 -24.67
C PHE A 263 158.03 47.93 -23.87
N VAL A 264 159.31 47.77 -24.25
CA VAL A 264 160.29 46.93 -23.53
C VAL A 264 161.40 47.84 -23.04
N PHE A 265 161.68 47.79 -21.73
CA PHE A 265 162.75 48.55 -21.07
C PHE A 265 163.99 47.66 -20.94
N GLN A 266 165.17 48.15 -21.31
CA GLN A 266 166.46 47.52 -21.06
C GLN A 266 167.16 48.14 -19.85
#